data_AF-A0A538FNM2-F1
#
_entry.id   AF-A0A538FNM2-F1
#
_cell.length_a   1.000
_cell.length_b   1.000
_cell.length_c   1.000
_cell.angle_alpha   90.00
_cell.angle_beta   90.00
_cell.angle_gamma   90.00
#
_symmetry.space_group_name_H-M   'P 1'
#
loop_
_entity.id
_entity.type
_entity.pdbx_description
1 polymer ?
#
loop_
_entity_poly.entity_id
_entity_poly.type
_entity_poly.pdbx_seq_one_letter_code
_entity_poly.pdbx_strand_id
1 'polypeptide(L)'
;MRTKMHTRRAAVELILFLIVAIGGGLLMWGSSFATSMVHSQLAAQKVSFPAKGSAGLDSKEFPGLQRYAGQAVDNGPKAKAYANQFIAAHLKSAAAGKTYSEVSTAALANPADPKLAAQANTLFKGETLRGLLLYAWGWSVVGRIAFWVAIAAFAGAMVVLAALVYGFARPEAGAAVTPQLVPARMAA
;
A
#
# COMPACT_ATOMS: atom_id res chain seq x y z
N MET A 1 -47.58 7.40 -10.77
CA MET A 1 -46.55 6.37 -11.04
C MET A 1 -45.14 6.97 -11.22
N ARG A 2 -45.03 8.11 -11.93
CA ARG A 2 -43.78 8.81 -12.26
C ARG A 2 -42.91 9.25 -11.07
N THR A 3 -43.50 9.82 -10.02
CA THR A 3 -42.80 10.25 -8.79
C THR A 3 -42.13 9.09 -8.05
N LYS A 4 -42.77 7.92 -7.99
CA LYS A 4 -42.21 6.72 -7.32
C LYS A 4 -40.92 6.21 -8.01
N MET A 5 -40.79 6.37 -9.32
CA MET A 5 -39.58 5.96 -10.06
C MET A 5 -38.39 6.89 -9.80
N HIS A 6 -38.62 8.21 -9.77
CA HIS A 6 -37.57 9.19 -9.45
C HIS A 6 -37.04 9.02 -8.01
N THR A 7 -37.94 8.80 -7.05
CA THR A 7 -37.55 8.55 -5.65
C THR A 7 -36.71 7.28 -5.51
N ARG A 8 -37.06 6.20 -6.24
CA ARG A 8 -36.28 4.95 -6.24
C ARG A 8 -34.88 5.14 -6.82
N ARG A 9 -34.75 5.84 -7.95
CA ARG A 9 -33.43 6.14 -8.56
C ARG A 9 -32.56 6.97 -7.62
N ALA A 10 -33.10 8.08 -7.10
CA ALA A 10 -32.38 8.95 -6.19
C ALA A 10 -31.96 8.23 -4.90
N ALA A 11 -32.79 7.33 -4.37
CA ALA A 11 -32.43 6.50 -3.23
C ALA A 11 -31.25 5.56 -3.53
N VAL A 12 -31.25 4.91 -4.71
CA VAL A 12 -30.14 4.04 -5.14
C VAL A 12 -28.84 4.83 -5.32
N GLU A 13 -28.89 5.98 -5.99
CA GLU A 13 -27.74 6.86 -6.20
C GLU A 13 -27.18 7.39 -4.87
N LEU A 14 -28.06 7.78 -3.95
CA LEU A 14 -27.65 8.22 -2.61
C LEU A 14 -27.00 7.08 -1.81
N ILE A 15 -27.58 5.88 -1.82
CA ILE A 15 -27.00 4.72 -1.14
C ILE A 15 -25.64 4.37 -1.73
N LEU A 16 -25.51 4.35 -3.06
CA LEU A 16 -24.25 4.09 -3.75
C LEU A 16 -23.20 5.15 -3.39
N PHE A 17 -23.56 6.43 -3.42
CA PHE A 17 -22.69 7.52 -3.00
C PHE A 17 -22.18 7.30 -1.57
N LEU A 18 -23.07 7.00 -0.63
CA LEU A 18 -22.70 6.79 0.77
C LEU A 18 -21.77 5.59 0.94
N ILE A 19 -22.06 4.46 0.30
CA ILE A 19 -21.22 3.26 0.36
C ILE A 19 -19.81 3.56 -0.16
N VAL A 20 -19.70 4.20 -1.33
CA VAL A 20 -18.40 4.51 -1.94
C VAL A 20 -17.65 5.57 -1.13
N ALA A 21 -18.34 6.59 -0.62
CA ALA A 21 -17.73 7.63 0.22
C ALA A 21 -17.22 7.07 1.55
N ILE A 22 -18.01 6.23 2.23
CA ILE A 22 -17.59 5.55 3.47
C ILE A 22 -16.42 4.60 3.18
N GLY A 23 -16.49 3.82 2.09
CA GLY A 23 -15.40 2.96 1.65
C GLY A 23 -14.11 3.72 1.39
N GLY A 24 -14.19 4.86 0.70
CA GLY A 24 -13.06 5.77 0.49
C GLY A 24 -12.48 6.29 1.81
N GLY A 25 -13.35 6.66 2.76
CA GLY A 25 -12.95 7.06 4.11
C GLY A 25 -12.20 5.97 4.87
N LEU A 26 -12.70 4.73 4.86
CA LEU A 26 -12.06 3.58 5.50
C LEU A 26 -10.71 3.24 4.84
N LEU A 27 -10.60 3.35 3.52
CA LEU A 27 -9.34 3.16 2.80
C LEU A 27 -8.32 4.25 3.15
N MET A 28 -8.75 5.50 3.25
CA MET A 28 -7.89 6.60 3.67
C MET A 28 -7.39 6.40 5.10
N TRP A 29 -8.28 5.98 6.00
CA TRP A 29 -7.92 5.62 7.37
C TRP A 29 -6.91 4.46 7.41
N GLY A 30 -7.17 3.37 6.67
CA GLY A 30 -6.26 2.23 6.58
C GLY A 30 -4.88 2.60 6.01
N SER A 31 -4.84 3.51 5.03
CA SER A 31 -3.59 4.06 4.50
C SER A 31 -2.78 4.82 5.55
N SER A 32 -3.46 5.69 6.30
CA SER A 32 -2.86 6.48 7.38
C SER A 32 -2.34 5.59 8.51
N PHE A 33 -3.13 4.59 8.91
CA PHE A 33 -2.73 3.59 9.89
C PHE A 33 -1.48 2.84 9.46
N ALA A 34 -1.45 2.28 8.25
CA ALA A 34 -0.30 1.52 7.75
C ALA A 34 0.96 2.38 7.69
N THR A 35 0.86 3.62 7.19
CA THR A 35 2.00 4.53 7.07
C THR A 35 2.54 4.95 8.45
N SER A 36 1.64 5.26 9.39
CA SER A 36 1.98 5.67 10.75
C SER A 36 2.59 4.53 11.58
N MET A 37 2.05 3.31 11.44
CA MET A 37 2.60 2.12 12.08
C MET A 37 4.00 1.81 11.55
N VAL A 38 4.20 1.82 10.23
CA VAL A 38 5.53 1.60 9.66
C VAL A 38 6.52 2.66 10.15
N HIS A 39 6.14 3.94 10.14
CA HIS A 39 7.03 5.00 10.60
C HIS A 39 7.39 4.88 12.09
N SER A 40 6.38 4.70 12.96
CA SER A 40 6.59 4.62 14.41
C SER A 40 7.46 3.42 14.80
N GLN A 41 7.20 2.24 14.23
CA GLN A 41 7.96 1.03 14.53
C GLN A 41 9.40 1.13 14.05
N LEU A 42 9.64 1.68 12.85
CA LEU A 42 10.98 1.86 12.30
C LEU A 42 11.76 2.95 13.03
N ALA A 43 11.15 4.11 13.29
CA ALA A 43 11.78 5.21 14.01
C ALA A 43 12.19 4.81 15.44
N ALA A 44 11.39 3.99 16.11
CA ALA A 44 11.69 3.47 17.44
C ALA A 44 13.00 2.64 17.49
N GLN A 45 13.41 2.02 16.38
CA GLN A 45 14.67 1.26 16.30
C GLN A 45 15.91 2.13 16.32
N LYS A 46 15.80 3.44 16.03
CA LYS A 46 16.91 4.40 15.92
C LYS A 46 18.03 3.94 14.96
N VAL A 47 17.69 3.13 13.97
CA VAL A 47 18.62 2.69 12.92
C VAL A 47 18.80 3.81 11.90
N SER A 48 20.04 4.09 11.52
CA SER A 48 20.37 5.11 10.52
C SER A 48 21.36 4.58 9.51
N PHE A 49 21.31 5.11 8.29
CA PHE A 49 22.39 4.89 7.33
C PHE A 49 23.66 5.58 7.83
N PRO A 50 24.85 5.00 7.60
CA PRO A 50 26.10 5.65 7.96
C PRO A 50 26.27 7.01 7.25
N ALA A 51 27.13 7.85 7.80
CA ALA A 51 27.38 9.19 7.25
C ALA A 51 28.02 9.11 5.85
N LYS A 52 27.77 10.15 5.05
CA LYS A 52 28.34 10.24 3.69
C LYS A 52 29.87 10.28 3.76
N GLY A 53 30.54 9.47 2.96
CA GLY A 53 32.00 9.38 2.95
C GLY A 53 32.61 8.63 4.13
N SER A 54 31.80 8.07 5.04
CA SER A 54 32.30 7.15 6.06
C SER A 54 32.69 5.80 5.45
N ALA A 55 33.60 5.08 6.10
CA ALA A 55 33.97 3.73 5.69
C ALA A 55 32.78 2.76 5.66
N GLY A 56 31.74 3.03 6.49
CA GLY A 56 30.51 2.26 6.51
C GLY A 56 29.59 2.51 5.32
N LEU A 57 29.85 3.48 4.44
CA LEU A 57 29.00 3.77 3.28
C LEU A 57 29.83 4.14 2.05
N ASP A 58 30.79 3.28 1.71
CA ASP A 58 31.60 3.43 0.50
C ASP A 58 30.71 3.50 -0.76
N SER A 59 31.04 4.41 -1.66
CA SER A 59 30.23 4.68 -2.86
C SER A 59 30.34 3.60 -3.94
N LYS A 60 31.43 2.83 -3.96
CA LYS A 60 31.61 1.70 -4.88
C LYS A 60 30.82 0.49 -4.39
N GLU A 61 30.77 0.28 -3.08
CA GLU A 61 30.00 -0.82 -2.48
C GLU A 61 28.49 -0.49 -2.42
N PHE A 62 28.14 0.74 -2.03
CA PHE A 62 26.75 1.17 -1.80
C PHE A 62 26.34 2.40 -2.64
N PRO A 63 26.40 2.34 -3.98
CA PRO A 63 26.08 3.49 -4.83
C PRO A 63 24.63 3.95 -4.65
N GLY A 64 23.69 3.02 -4.48
CA GLY A 64 22.27 3.31 -4.32
C GLY A 64 21.86 3.88 -2.95
N LEU A 65 22.72 3.75 -1.93
CA LEU A 65 22.44 4.23 -0.57
C LEU A 65 22.95 5.63 -0.30
N GLN A 66 23.78 6.19 -1.19
CA GLN A 66 24.35 7.53 -1.01
C GLN A 66 23.29 8.62 -0.81
N ARG A 67 22.12 8.46 -1.46
CA ARG A 67 20.95 9.34 -1.31
C ARG A 67 20.32 9.33 0.09
N TYR A 68 20.62 8.33 0.91
CA TYR A 68 20.10 8.15 2.26
C TYR A 68 21.16 8.34 3.35
N ALA A 69 22.39 8.72 2.98
CA ALA A 69 23.48 8.89 3.93
C ALA A 69 23.09 9.77 5.13
N GLY A 70 23.36 9.28 6.34
CA GLY A 70 23.01 9.95 7.60
C GLY A 70 21.51 10.01 7.95
N GLN A 71 20.61 9.52 7.09
CA GLN A 71 19.18 9.52 7.36
C GLN A 71 18.78 8.33 8.23
N ALA A 72 17.73 8.50 9.03
CA ALA A 72 17.09 7.41 9.76
C ALA A 72 16.40 6.43 8.80
N VAL A 73 16.42 5.14 9.11
CA VAL A 73 15.64 4.10 8.43
C VAL A 73 14.22 4.11 9.01
N ASP A 74 13.41 5.09 8.63
CA ASP A 74 12.13 5.43 9.29
C ASP A 74 10.89 5.24 8.40
N ASN A 75 11.06 4.70 7.19
CA ASN A 75 9.96 4.47 6.26
C ASN A 75 10.23 3.27 5.37
N GLY A 76 9.17 2.76 4.73
CA GLY A 76 9.24 1.54 3.93
C GLY A 76 10.31 1.56 2.83
N PRO A 77 10.40 2.59 1.97
CA PRO A 77 11.46 2.68 0.96
C PRO A 77 12.88 2.63 1.54
N LYS A 78 13.13 3.34 2.64
CA LYS A 78 14.43 3.30 3.34
C LYS A 78 14.68 1.93 3.98
N ALA A 79 13.68 1.31 4.59
CA ALA A 79 13.77 -0.04 5.14
C ALA A 79 14.13 -1.08 4.07
N LYS A 80 13.49 -1.02 2.89
CA LYS A 80 13.83 -1.88 1.75
C LYS A 80 15.28 -1.66 1.29
N ALA A 81 15.70 -0.40 1.18
CA ALA A 81 17.06 -0.07 0.73
C ALA A 81 18.11 -0.58 1.73
N TYR A 82 17.90 -0.35 3.03
CA TYR A 82 18.77 -0.85 4.10
C TYR A 82 18.82 -2.38 4.11
N ALA A 83 17.66 -3.05 3.99
CA ALA A 83 17.58 -4.52 3.95
C ALA A 83 18.33 -5.12 2.76
N ASN A 84 18.06 -4.63 1.55
CA ASN A 84 18.54 -5.27 0.31
C ASN A 84 19.92 -4.82 -0.15
N GLN A 85 20.39 -3.64 0.25
CA GLN A 85 21.71 -3.15 -0.15
C GLN A 85 22.68 -3.22 1.02
N PHE A 86 22.28 -2.75 2.21
CA PHE A 86 23.17 -2.68 3.37
C PHE A 86 23.35 -4.04 4.06
N ILE A 87 22.28 -4.58 4.66
CA ILE A 87 22.34 -5.84 5.41
C ILE A 87 22.75 -7.00 4.50
N ALA A 88 22.18 -7.06 3.29
CA ALA A 88 22.49 -8.11 2.32
C ALA A 88 23.99 -8.21 1.98
N ALA A 89 24.66 -7.07 1.77
CA ALA A 89 26.10 -7.05 1.50
C ALA A 89 26.91 -7.56 2.69
N HIS A 90 26.60 -7.08 3.90
CA HIS A 90 27.28 -7.50 5.12
C HIS A 90 27.11 -8.99 5.41
N LEU A 91 25.89 -9.54 5.22
CA LEU A 91 25.65 -10.96 5.39
C LEU A 91 26.39 -11.82 4.36
N LYS A 92 26.43 -11.36 3.10
CA LYS A 92 27.21 -12.02 2.05
C LYS A 92 28.69 -12.08 2.44
N SER A 93 29.25 -10.98 2.95
CA SER A 93 30.64 -10.93 3.42
C SER A 93 30.88 -11.81 4.65
N ALA A 94 29.92 -11.88 5.58
CA ALA A 94 30.06 -12.65 6.83
C ALA A 94 30.15 -14.17 6.61
N ALA A 95 29.50 -14.69 5.57
CA ALA A 95 29.39 -16.13 5.33
C ALA A 95 29.70 -16.56 3.89
N ALA A 96 30.47 -15.74 3.15
CA ALA A 96 30.81 -16.00 1.74
C ALA A 96 29.59 -16.28 0.85
N GLY A 97 28.46 -15.62 1.13
CA GLY A 97 27.21 -15.76 0.39
C GLY A 97 26.32 -16.95 0.77
N LYS A 98 26.72 -17.77 1.75
CA LYS A 98 25.87 -18.84 2.28
C LYS A 98 24.73 -18.27 3.13
N THR A 99 23.59 -18.95 3.09
CA THR A 99 22.40 -18.66 3.90
C THR A 99 22.54 -19.19 5.32
N TYR A 100 21.69 -18.71 6.23
CA TYR A 100 21.57 -19.26 7.58
C TYR A 100 21.41 -20.79 7.56
N SER A 101 20.52 -21.32 6.70
CA SER A 101 20.22 -22.76 6.68
C SER A 101 21.44 -23.62 6.31
N GLU A 102 22.29 -23.14 5.42
CA GLU A 102 23.51 -23.83 5.02
C GLU A 102 24.56 -23.80 6.13
N VAL A 103 24.76 -22.61 6.72
CA VAL A 103 25.76 -22.44 7.78
C VAL A 103 25.33 -23.09 9.09
N SER A 104 24.04 -23.07 9.44
CA SER A 104 23.52 -23.75 10.63
C SER A 104 23.70 -25.26 10.54
N THR A 105 23.46 -25.84 9.36
CA THR A 105 23.69 -27.27 9.12
C THR A 105 25.16 -27.62 9.28
N ALA A 106 26.06 -26.81 8.71
CA ALA A 106 27.50 -26.99 8.87
C ALA A 106 27.96 -26.83 10.33
N ALA A 107 27.39 -25.88 11.07
CA ALA A 107 27.69 -25.66 12.49
C ALA A 107 27.22 -26.83 13.37
N LEU A 108 26.05 -27.40 13.09
CA LEU A 108 25.54 -28.57 13.80
C LEU A 108 26.39 -29.82 13.53
N ALA A 109 26.90 -29.97 12.30
CA ALA A 109 27.82 -31.04 11.95
C ALA A 109 29.22 -30.87 12.57
N ASN A 110 29.61 -29.64 12.93
CA ASN A 110 30.92 -29.29 13.47
C ASN A 110 30.79 -28.48 14.77
N PRO A 111 30.26 -29.07 15.86
CA PRO A 111 29.90 -28.32 17.08
C PRO A 111 31.10 -27.71 17.80
N ALA A 112 32.32 -28.18 17.52
CA ALA A 112 33.56 -27.63 18.07
C ALA A 112 34.13 -26.44 17.28
N ASP A 113 33.50 -26.02 16.16
CA ASP A 113 33.94 -24.86 15.37
C ASP A 113 33.22 -23.58 15.85
N PRO A 114 33.88 -22.72 16.65
CA PRO A 114 33.28 -21.49 17.15
C PRO A 114 32.99 -20.48 16.04
N LYS A 115 33.69 -20.55 14.90
CA LYS A 115 33.50 -19.64 13.77
C LYS A 115 32.18 -19.95 13.06
N LEU A 116 31.89 -21.23 12.79
CA LEU A 116 30.63 -21.63 12.19
C LEU A 116 29.43 -21.28 13.09
N ALA A 117 29.57 -21.50 14.40
CA ALA A 117 28.54 -21.10 15.37
C ALA A 117 28.27 -19.58 15.35
N ALA A 118 29.33 -18.76 15.32
CA ALA A 118 29.21 -17.31 15.24
C ALA A 118 28.61 -16.82 13.91
N GLN A 119 28.98 -17.44 12.79
CA GLN A 119 28.42 -17.14 11.47
C GLN A 119 26.93 -17.49 11.40
N ALA A 120 26.53 -18.66 11.89
CA ALA A 120 25.12 -19.05 11.97
C ALA A 120 24.30 -18.05 12.80
N ASN A 121 24.81 -17.61 13.96
CA ASN A 121 24.16 -16.61 14.80
C ASN A 121 24.03 -15.24 14.08
N THR A 122 25.08 -14.82 13.38
CA THR A 122 25.09 -13.57 12.61
C THR A 122 24.07 -13.61 11.47
N LEU A 123 24.05 -14.70 10.71
CA LEU A 123 23.10 -14.90 9.62
C LEU A 123 21.67 -14.96 10.15
N PHE A 124 21.41 -15.71 11.22
CA PHE A 124 20.08 -15.78 11.82
C PHE A 124 19.53 -14.39 12.17
N LYS A 125 20.32 -13.59 12.89
CA LYS A 125 19.92 -12.23 13.30
C LYS A 125 19.76 -11.31 12.09
N GLY A 126 20.71 -11.33 11.16
CA GLY A 126 20.68 -10.43 10.01
C GLY A 126 19.59 -10.78 9.01
N GLU A 127 19.38 -12.06 8.68
CA GLU A 127 18.31 -12.49 7.78
C GLU A 127 16.93 -12.22 8.41
N THR A 128 16.79 -12.42 9.72
CA THR A 128 15.57 -12.06 10.47
C THR A 128 15.32 -10.56 10.41
N LEU A 129 16.31 -9.72 10.75
CA LEU A 129 16.19 -8.26 10.67
C LEU A 129 15.85 -7.80 9.25
N ARG A 130 16.50 -8.40 8.23
CA ARG A 130 16.21 -8.13 6.82
C ARG A 130 14.76 -8.47 6.49
N GLY A 131 14.26 -9.61 6.95
CA GLY A 131 12.86 -10.02 6.79
C GLY A 131 11.89 -9.03 7.41
N LEU A 132 12.14 -8.59 8.65
CA LEU A 132 11.30 -7.61 9.35
C LEU A 132 11.26 -6.24 8.63
N LEU A 133 12.40 -5.76 8.12
CA LEU A 133 12.47 -4.53 7.34
C LEU A 133 11.72 -4.64 6.00
N LEU A 134 11.80 -5.80 5.32
CA LEU A 134 11.05 -6.08 4.09
C LEU A 134 9.55 -6.20 4.37
N TYR A 135 9.16 -6.72 5.54
CA TYR A 135 7.78 -6.76 5.99
C TYR A 135 7.23 -5.35 6.22
N ALA A 136 7.99 -4.47 6.88
CA ALA A 136 7.63 -3.06 7.04
C ALA A 136 7.50 -2.33 5.69
N TRP A 137 8.39 -2.65 4.72
CA TRP A 137 8.22 -2.15 3.36
C TRP A 137 6.94 -2.66 2.70
N GLY A 138 6.61 -3.96 2.83
CA GLY A 138 5.36 -4.53 2.32
C GLY A 138 4.12 -3.79 2.82
N TRP A 139 4.04 -3.55 4.13
CA TRP A 139 2.96 -2.75 4.72
C TRP A 139 2.91 -1.31 4.21
N SER A 140 4.07 -0.68 3.96
CA SER A 140 4.10 0.66 3.37
C SER A 140 3.52 0.69 1.94
N VAL A 141 3.68 -0.41 1.19
CA VAL A 141 3.10 -0.54 -0.15
C VAL A 141 1.59 -0.71 -0.05
N VAL A 142 1.10 -1.56 0.88
CA VAL A 142 -0.34 -1.70 1.15
C VAL A 142 -0.97 -0.36 1.51
N GLY A 143 -0.35 0.41 2.41
CA GLY A 143 -0.81 1.74 2.78
C GLY A 143 -0.88 2.69 1.58
N ARG A 144 0.11 2.65 0.68
CA ARG A 144 0.12 3.47 -0.55
C ARG A 144 -0.96 3.05 -1.54
N ILE A 145 -1.23 1.76 -1.68
CA ILE A 145 -2.32 1.27 -2.53
C ILE A 145 -3.66 1.76 -1.96
N ALA A 146 -3.89 1.59 -0.66
CA ALA A 146 -5.09 2.06 0.00
C ALA A 146 -5.32 3.57 -0.19
N PHE A 147 -4.25 4.38 -0.17
CA PHE A 147 -4.31 5.81 -0.48
C PHE A 147 -4.87 6.06 -1.89
N TRP A 148 -4.26 5.48 -2.92
CA TRP A 148 -4.67 5.72 -4.30
C TRP A 148 -6.08 5.19 -4.59
N VAL A 149 -6.44 4.05 -4.01
CA VAL A 149 -7.80 3.50 -4.12
C VAL A 149 -8.80 4.41 -3.40
N ALA A 150 -8.45 5.00 -2.25
CA ALA A 150 -9.29 5.98 -1.57
C ALA A 150 -9.53 7.21 -2.45
N ILE A 151 -8.49 7.75 -3.09
CA ILE A 151 -8.61 8.89 -4.03
C ILE A 151 -9.55 8.53 -5.19
N ALA A 152 -9.37 7.35 -5.80
CA ALA A 152 -10.25 6.89 -6.87
C ALA A 152 -11.71 6.70 -6.40
N ALA A 153 -11.92 6.17 -5.19
CA ALA A 153 -13.24 6.01 -4.59
C ALA A 153 -13.91 7.37 -4.36
N PHE A 154 -13.19 8.36 -3.82
CA PHE A 154 -13.73 9.71 -3.66
C PHE A 154 -14.07 10.38 -4.98
N ALA A 155 -13.23 10.23 -6.01
CA ALA A 155 -13.55 10.71 -7.36
C ALA A 155 -14.84 10.06 -7.90
N GLY A 156 -14.99 8.74 -7.74
CA GLY A 156 -16.21 8.02 -8.09
C GLY A 156 -17.44 8.50 -7.31
N ALA A 157 -17.30 8.71 -6.00
CA ALA A 157 -18.37 9.26 -5.16
C ALA A 157 -18.81 10.65 -5.65
N MET A 158 -17.86 11.52 -6.03
CA MET A 158 -18.18 12.84 -6.58
C MET A 158 -18.95 12.77 -7.90
N VAL A 159 -18.65 11.80 -8.76
CA VAL A 159 -19.40 11.56 -10.00
C VAL A 159 -20.84 11.12 -9.70
N VAL A 160 -21.03 10.18 -8.77
CA VAL A 160 -22.38 9.73 -8.36
C VAL A 160 -23.17 10.87 -7.73
N LEU A 161 -22.52 11.69 -6.90
CA LEU A 161 -23.15 12.86 -6.29
C LEU A 161 -23.57 13.88 -7.35
N ALA A 162 -22.72 14.15 -8.34
CA ALA A 162 -23.04 15.05 -9.45
C ALA A 162 -24.25 14.53 -10.27
N ALA A 163 -24.31 13.22 -10.52
CA ALA A 163 -25.45 12.59 -11.21
C ALA A 163 -26.75 12.73 -10.40
N LEU A 164 -26.69 12.51 -9.09
CA LEU A 164 -27.82 12.68 -8.18
C LEU A 164 -28.34 14.13 -8.22
N VAL A 165 -27.45 15.11 -8.08
CA VAL A 165 -27.80 16.54 -8.13
C VAL A 165 -28.38 16.92 -9.50
N TYR A 166 -27.77 16.45 -10.58
CA TYR A 166 -28.27 16.67 -11.94
C TYR A 166 -29.68 16.10 -12.14
N GLY A 167 -29.93 14.90 -11.60
CA GLY A 167 -31.24 14.25 -11.64
C GLY A 167 -32.35 15.05 -10.93
N PHE A 168 -32.02 15.83 -9.90
CA PHE A 168 -32.94 16.77 -9.26
C PHE A 168 -33.07 18.10 -10.03
N ALA A 169 -31.98 18.60 -10.61
CA ALA A 169 -31.97 19.85 -11.36
C ALA A 169 -32.70 19.77 -12.72
N ARG A 170 -32.75 18.58 -13.34
CA ARG A 170 -33.48 18.32 -14.58
C ARG A 170 -34.40 17.10 -14.43
N PRO A 171 -35.63 17.27 -13.92
CA PRO A 171 -36.63 16.22 -13.95
C PRO A 171 -36.89 15.84 -15.41
N GLU A 172 -36.77 14.55 -15.75
CA GLU A 172 -37.02 14.03 -17.11
C GLU A 172 -38.34 14.63 -17.65
N ALA A 173 -38.28 15.41 -18.74
CA ALA A 173 -39.49 15.86 -19.42
C ALA A 173 -40.30 14.62 -19.81
N GLY A 174 -41.62 14.68 -19.68
CA GLY A 174 -42.49 13.63 -20.21
C GLY A 174 -42.08 13.35 -21.64
N ALA A 175 -41.70 12.12 -21.96
CA ALA A 175 -42.02 11.61 -23.28
C ALA A 175 -43.53 11.85 -23.41
N ALA A 176 -43.91 12.92 -24.09
CA ALA A 176 -45.29 13.23 -24.38
C ALA A 176 -45.78 11.99 -25.12
N VAL A 177 -46.64 11.21 -24.49
CA VAL A 177 -47.37 10.16 -25.18
C VAL A 177 -48.26 10.92 -26.14
N THR A 178 -47.80 11.11 -27.37
CA THR A 178 -48.62 11.62 -28.45
C THR A 178 -49.82 10.68 -28.52
N PRO A 179 -51.06 11.14 -28.25
CA PRO A 179 -52.22 10.28 -28.38
C PRO A 179 -52.23 9.79 -29.82
N GLN A 180 -52.09 8.47 -30.04
CA GLN A 180 -52.43 7.93 -31.35
C GLN A 180 -53.92 8.18 -31.54
N LEU A 181 -54.26 9.08 -32.45
CA LEU A 181 -55.63 9.28 -32.91
C LEU A 181 -56.10 7.96 -33.50
N VAL A 182 -56.97 7.26 -32.78
CA VAL A 182 -57.69 6.10 -33.32
C VAL A 182 -58.62 6.65 -34.41
N PRO A 183 -58.48 6.27 -35.69
CA PRO A 183 -59.39 6.72 -36.72
C PRO A 183 -60.80 6.19 -36.41
N ALA A 184 -61.77 7.09 -36.37
CA ALA A 184 -63.18 6.75 -36.19
C ALA A 184 -63.60 5.78 -37.29
N ARG A 185 -63.91 4.53 -36.93
CA ARG A 185 -64.65 3.63 -37.82
C ARG A 185 -66.03 4.25 -38.05
N MET A 186 -66.28 4.72 -39.28
CA MET A 186 -67.64 5.06 -39.70
C MET A 186 -68.51 3.81 -39.56
N ALA A 187 -69.58 3.95 -38.79
CA ALA A 187 -70.63 2.95 -38.68
C ALA A 187 -71.30 2.78 -40.06
N ALA A 188 -71.56 1.52 -40.43
CA ALA A 188 -72.56 1.15 -41.42
C ALA A 188 -73.78 0.61 -40.67
#